data_AF-A0A840S0M7-F1
#
_entry.id   AF-A0A840S0M7-F1
#
_cell.length_a   1.000
_cell.length_b   1.000
_cell.length_c   1.000
_cell.angle_alpha   90.00
_cell.angle_beta   90.00
_cell.angle_gamma   90.00
#
_symmetry.space_group_name_H-M   'P 1'
#
loop_
_entity.id
_entity.type
_entity.pdbx_description
1 polymer ?
#
loop_
_entity_poly.entity_id
_entity_poly.type
_entity_poly.pdbx_seq_one_letter_code
_entity_poly.pdbx_strand_id
1 'polypeptide(L)'
;MSGSRTRSLQEAPGLAQLAVQMLTEEGPISPFSRADAEQLLPYLRLVDVPKGATLMQEGDQLHTGHLLLVLEGQISVHTVVAGASIEVAVVGPGDLLGEVALLDGGPRTASCSALSEAKVAALGRQALHQLLQVNPAVAAHLLAALGRRMAGRIRELDAQLEMYMQLVGEQQQR
;
A
#
# COMPACT_ATOMS: atom_id res chain seq x y z
N MET A 1 15.17 1.83 1.61
CA MET A 1 15.05 0.40 1.98
C MET A 1 16.46 -0.16 2.21
N SER A 2 16.92 -0.23 3.46
CA SER A 2 18.26 -0.77 3.75
C SER A 2 18.18 -2.29 3.85
N GLY A 3 19.04 -3.01 3.11
CA GLY A 3 19.16 -4.48 3.18
C GLY A 3 18.18 -5.31 2.34
N SER A 4 17.27 -4.69 1.58
CA SER A 4 16.31 -5.40 0.73
C SER A 4 16.91 -5.80 -0.62
N ARG A 5 16.55 -6.98 -1.14
CA ARG A 5 16.94 -7.46 -2.48
C ARG A 5 15.77 -7.33 -3.44
N THR A 6 16.02 -6.84 -4.66
CA THR A 6 14.98 -6.56 -5.66
C THR A 6 15.20 -7.36 -6.93
N ARG A 7 14.14 -7.98 -7.48
CA ARG A 7 14.15 -8.68 -8.78
C ARG A 7 12.82 -8.54 -9.52
N SER A 8 12.70 -9.01 -10.76
CA SER A 8 11.39 -9.04 -11.42
C SER A 8 10.43 -9.96 -10.68
N LEU A 9 9.17 -9.55 -10.50
CA LEU A 9 8.17 -10.44 -9.89
C LEU A 9 7.93 -11.70 -10.74
N GLN A 10 8.09 -11.59 -12.05
CA GLN A 10 7.92 -12.69 -13.00
C GLN A 10 8.93 -13.83 -12.81
N GLU A 11 10.07 -13.56 -12.16
CA GLU A 11 11.08 -14.58 -11.82
C GLU A 11 10.63 -15.48 -10.66
N ALA A 12 9.51 -15.18 -9.99
CA ALA A 12 8.91 -15.98 -8.94
C ALA A 12 7.44 -16.33 -9.29
N PRO A 13 7.20 -17.37 -10.12
CA PRO A 13 5.87 -17.65 -10.66
C PRO A 13 4.77 -17.83 -9.61
N GLY A 14 5.07 -18.47 -8.48
CA GLY A 14 4.10 -18.63 -7.38
C GLY A 14 3.68 -17.30 -6.76
N LEU A 15 4.63 -16.37 -6.56
CA LEU A 15 4.35 -15.04 -6.03
C LEU A 15 3.68 -14.14 -7.05
N ALA A 16 3.98 -14.30 -8.34
CA ALA A 16 3.28 -13.61 -9.41
C ALA A 16 1.81 -14.03 -9.48
N GLN A 17 1.52 -15.33 -9.37
CA GLN A 17 0.14 -15.84 -9.30
C GLN A 17 -0.59 -15.35 -8.06
N LEU A 18 0.09 -15.34 -6.90
CA LEU A 18 -0.46 -14.81 -5.66
C LEU A 18 -0.79 -13.32 -5.78
N ALA A 19 0.09 -12.53 -6.42
CA ALA A 19 -0.18 -11.11 -6.68
C ALA A 19 -1.41 -10.94 -7.58
N VAL A 20 -1.55 -11.73 -8.65
CA VAL A 20 -2.74 -11.71 -9.51
C VAL A 20 -3.99 -12.02 -8.71
N GLN A 21 -3.96 -13.06 -7.87
CA GLN A 21 -5.09 -13.42 -7.01
C GLN A 21 -5.49 -12.24 -6.10
N MET A 22 -4.53 -11.70 -5.36
CA MET A 22 -4.75 -10.58 -4.41
C MET A 22 -5.24 -9.30 -5.07
N LEU A 23 -4.85 -9.03 -6.32
CA LEU A 23 -5.31 -7.86 -7.04
C LEU A 23 -6.76 -8.02 -7.53
N THR A 24 -7.29 -9.25 -7.60
CA THR A 24 -8.58 -9.56 -8.25
C THR A 24 -9.69 -9.98 -7.28
N GLU A 25 -9.39 -10.76 -6.26
CA GLU A 25 -10.37 -11.35 -5.33
C GLU A 25 -10.55 -10.46 -4.10
N GLU A 26 -11.67 -9.71 -3.99
CA GLU A 26 -11.98 -8.77 -2.88
C GLU A 26 -10.79 -7.92 -2.41
N GLY A 27 -9.84 -7.71 -3.31
CA GLY A 27 -8.53 -7.18 -2.99
C GLY A 27 -8.58 -5.69 -2.67
N PRO A 28 -7.44 -5.10 -2.29
CA PRO A 28 -7.33 -3.71 -1.90
C PRO A 28 -7.71 -2.75 -3.04
N ILE A 29 -7.80 -3.25 -4.28
CA ILE A 29 -8.13 -2.51 -5.50
C ILE A 29 -9.30 -3.15 -6.29
N SER A 30 -10.15 -3.95 -5.66
CA SER A 30 -11.32 -4.51 -6.35
C SER A 30 -12.32 -3.41 -6.78
N PRO A 31 -12.99 -3.52 -7.95
CA PRO A 31 -12.78 -4.54 -8.99
C PRO A 31 -11.59 -4.18 -9.90
N PHE A 32 -10.60 -5.08 -9.97
CA PHE A 32 -9.51 -5.07 -10.94
C PHE A 32 -9.50 -6.44 -11.61
N SER A 33 -9.60 -6.50 -12.94
CA SER A 33 -9.81 -7.79 -13.62
C SER A 33 -8.53 -8.64 -13.59
N ARG A 34 -8.67 -9.96 -13.70
CA ARG A 34 -7.52 -10.87 -13.80
C ARG A 34 -6.62 -10.55 -14.99
N ALA A 35 -7.22 -10.20 -16.13
CA ALA A 35 -6.48 -9.78 -17.31
C ALA A 35 -5.68 -8.50 -17.06
N ASP A 36 -6.22 -7.54 -16.30
CA ASP A 36 -5.48 -6.32 -15.93
C ASP A 36 -4.34 -6.62 -14.96
N ALA A 37 -4.58 -7.50 -13.97
CA ALA A 37 -3.57 -7.93 -13.01
C ALA A 37 -2.40 -8.66 -13.68
N GLU A 38 -2.66 -9.55 -14.63
CA GLU A 38 -1.62 -10.23 -15.41
C GLU A 38 -0.81 -9.23 -16.24
N GLN A 39 -1.45 -8.20 -16.82
CA GLN A 39 -0.80 -7.13 -17.57
C GLN A 39 0.03 -6.18 -16.68
N LEU A 40 -0.22 -6.13 -15.37
CA LEU A 40 0.55 -5.34 -14.41
C LEU A 40 1.87 -6.04 -14.01
N LEU A 41 1.94 -7.37 -14.07
CA LEU A 41 3.10 -8.15 -13.61
C LEU A 41 4.47 -7.68 -14.14
N PRO A 42 4.64 -7.29 -15.41
CA PRO A 42 5.93 -6.81 -15.93
C PRO A 42 6.44 -5.54 -15.26
N TYR A 43 5.54 -4.76 -14.64
CA TYR A 43 5.85 -3.49 -13.99
C TYR A 43 6.14 -3.66 -12.49
N LEU A 44 5.91 -4.86 -11.94
CA LEU A 44 6.08 -5.16 -10.52
C LEU A 44 7.47 -5.75 -10.25
N ARG A 45 8.10 -5.25 -9.20
CA ARG A 45 9.38 -5.76 -8.69
C ARG A 45 9.17 -6.46 -7.37
N LEU A 46 9.63 -7.70 -7.27
CA LEU A 46 9.64 -8.43 -6.02
C LEU A 46 10.77 -7.92 -5.13
N VAL A 47 10.44 -7.60 -3.89
CA VAL A 47 11.38 -7.14 -2.88
C VAL A 47 11.30 -8.08 -1.67
N ASP A 48 12.43 -8.71 -1.33
CA ASP A 48 12.58 -9.44 -0.08
C ASP A 48 12.94 -8.46 1.05
N VAL A 49 12.18 -8.52 2.15
CA VAL A 49 12.27 -7.57 3.26
C VAL A 49 12.58 -8.33 4.55
N PRO A 50 13.74 -8.10 5.20
CA PRO A 50 14.05 -8.75 6.46
C PRO A 50 13.22 -8.16 7.60
N LYS A 51 13.00 -8.96 8.65
CA LYS A 51 12.35 -8.49 9.88
C LYS A 51 13.07 -7.26 10.44
N GLY A 52 12.30 -6.26 10.86
CA GLY A 52 12.77 -5.00 11.42
C GLY A 52 13.18 -3.96 10.37
N ALA A 53 13.18 -4.29 9.07
CA ALA A 53 13.51 -3.31 8.04
C ALA A 53 12.43 -2.24 7.91
N THR A 54 12.86 -0.98 7.79
CA THR A 54 12.01 0.15 7.44
C THR A 54 11.77 0.19 5.92
N LEU A 55 10.52 0.10 5.52
CA LEU A 55 10.08 0.19 4.13
C LEU A 55 9.80 1.65 3.74
N MET A 56 9.13 2.40 4.62
CA MET A 56 8.76 3.80 4.43
C MET A 56 8.96 4.56 5.74
N GLN A 57 9.29 5.84 5.64
CA GLN A 57 9.46 6.74 6.79
C GLN A 57 8.49 7.90 6.64
N GLU A 58 7.69 8.15 7.68
CA GLU A 58 6.78 9.30 7.75
C GLU A 58 7.52 10.61 7.49
N GLY A 59 6.91 11.50 6.71
CA GLY A 59 7.48 12.80 6.35
C GLY A 59 8.58 12.74 5.29
N ASP A 60 9.03 11.55 4.84
CA ASP A 60 10.00 11.43 3.76
C ASP A 60 9.41 11.96 2.45
N GLN A 61 10.12 12.93 1.85
CA GLN A 61 9.75 13.58 0.58
C GLN A 61 10.57 13.07 -0.60
N LEU A 62 11.68 12.36 -0.35
CA LEU A 62 12.62 11.91 -1.37
C LEU A 62 12.25 10.51 -1.87
N HIS A 63 11.76 9.63 -0.99
CA HIS A 63 11.46 8.24 -1.35
C HIS A 63 9.95 7.94 -1.44
N THR A 64 9.24 8.78 -2.18
CA THR A 64 7.76 8.76 -2.33
C THR A 64 7.27 8.02 -3.57
N GLY A 65 8.16 7.77 -4.54
CA GLY A 65 7.80 7.28 -5.88
C GLY A 65 7.49 5.80 -6.00
N HIS A 66 6.93 5.14 -4.98
CA HIS A 66 6.52 3.74 -5.07
C HIS A 66 5.37 3.39 -4.12
N LEU A 67 4.55 2.41 -4.52
CA LEU A 67 3.63 1.67 -3.65
C LEU A 67 4.09 0.22 -3.52
N LEU A 68 3.61 -0.46 -2.49
CA LEU A 68 3.90 -1.87 -2.20
C LEU A 68 2.60 -2.65 -2.02
N LEU A 69 2.51 -3.82 -2.66
CA LEU A 69 1.56 -4.88 -2.32
C LEU A 69 2.27 -5.90 -1.44
N VAL A 70 1.73 -6.18 -0.27
CA VAL A 70 2.27 -7.21 0.62
C VAL A 70 1.85 -8.58 0.09
N LEU A 71 2.81 -9.46 -0.18
CA LEU A 71 2.58 -10.82 -0.66
C LEU A 71 2.70 -11.83 0.48
N GLU A 72 3.68 -11.63 1.36
CA GLU A 72 3.94 -12.46 2.53
C GLU A 72 4.43 -11.59 3.70
N GLY A 73 4.21 -12.06 4.93
CA GLY A 73 4.68 -11.41 6.15
C GLY A 73 3.73 -10.35 6.71
N GLN A 74 4.18 -9.65 7.75
CA GLN A 74 3.43 -8.60 8.44
C GLN A 74 4.22 -7.30 8.49
N ILE A 75 3.55 -6.18 8.24
CA ILE A 75 4.12 -4.84 8.26
C ILE A 75 3.35 -3.99 9.29
N SER A 76 4.07 -3.35 10.21
CA SER A 76 3.52 -2.33 11.10
C SER A 76 3.46 -0.99 10.37
N VAL A 77 2.31 -0.33 10.41
CA VAL A 77 2.11 1.05 9.98
C VAL A 77 2.00 1.91 11.22
N HIS A 78 2.89 2.88 11.39
CA HIS A 78 2.96 3.70 12.59
C HIS A 78 3.27 5.16 12.27
N THR A 79 2.81 6.05 13.14
CA THR A 79 3.06 7.51 13.10
C THR A 79 3.69 7.96 14.41
N VAL A 80 4.25 9.16 14.44
CA VAL A 80 4.72 9.80 15.68
C VAL A 80 3.75 10.90 16.11
N VAL A 81 3.11 10.72 17.26
CA VAL A 81 2.22 11.71 17.87
C VAL A 81 2.79 12.14 19.20
N ALA A 82 2.98 13.45 19.39
CA ALA A 82 3.56 14.03 20.61
C ALA A 82 4.90 13.38 21.05
N GLY A 83 5.72 12.96 20.07
CA GLY A 83 7.01 12.30 20.31
C GLY A 83 6.96 10.81 20.62
N ALA A 84 5.76 10.20 20.69
CA ALA A 84 5.58 8.77 20.87
C ALA A 84 5.21 8.10 19.54
N SER A 85 5.82 6.94 19.25
CA SER A 85 5.41 6.11 18.12
C SER A 85 4.11 5.38 18.46
N ILE A 86 3.10 5.56 17.60
CA ILE A 86 1.79 4.93 17.73
C ILE A 86 1.58 4.04 16.51
N GLU A 87 1.34 2.74 16.76
CA GLU A 87 0.92 1.80 15.73
C GLU A 87 -0.53 2.10 15.34
N VAL A 88 -0.73 2.39 14.04
CA VAL A 88 -2.02 2.72 13.46
C VAL A 88 -2.69 1.47 12.91
N ALA A 89 -1.90 0.55 12.35
CA ALA A 89 -2.37 -0.71 11.81
C ALA A 89 -1.23 -1.73 11.69
N VAL A 90 -1.59 -3.01 11.70
CA VAL A 90 -0.74 -4.09 11.19
C VAL A 90 -1.38 -4.62 9.92
N VAL A 91 -0.61 -4.62 8.84
CA VAL A 91 -1.07 -5.05 7.51
C VAL A 91 -0.36 -6.34 7.09
N GLY A 92 -1.01 -7.11 6.23
CA GLY A 92 -0.57 -8.44 5.82
C GLY A 92 -0.78 -8.70 4.32
N PRO A 93 -0.70 -9.98 3.91
CA PRO A 93 -0.86 -10.37 2.50
C PRO A 93 -2.15 -9.82 1.89
N GLY A 94 -2.03 -9.17 0.74
CA GLY A 94 -3.12 -8.48 0.05
C GLY A 94 -3.20 -6.99 0.35
N ASP A 95 -2.53 -6.45 1.37
CA ASP A 95 -2.60 -5.03 1.67
C ASP A 95 -1.69 -4.17 0.79
N LEU A 96 -2.15 -2.93 0.53
CA LEU A 96 -1.38 -1.90 -0.15
C LEU A 96 -0.87 -0.83 0.81
N LEU A 97 0.38 -0.41 0.55
CA LEU A 97 1.08 0.64 1.27
C LEU A 97 1.64 1.68 0.31
N GLY A 98 1.60 2.95 0.72
CA GLY A 98 2.29 4.04 0.05
C GLY A 98 1.61 4.56 -1.22
N GLU A 99 0.33 4.24 -1.41
CA GLU A 99 -0.45 4.69 -2.57
C GLU A 99 -0.56 6.21 -2.66
N VAL A 100 -0.74 6.90 -1.53
CA VAL A 100 -0.96 8.37 -1.49
C VAL A 100 0.23 9.09 -2.08
N ALA A 101 1.42 8.91 -1.50
CA ALA A 101 2.66 9.55 -1.92
C ALA A 101 3.09 9.17 -3.35
N LEU A 102 2.75 7.95 -3.81
CA LEU A 102 2.95 7.60 -5.22
C LEU A 102 2.09 8.47 -6.13
N LEU A 103 0.82 8.70 -5.79
CA LEU A 103 -0.14 9.40 -6.64
C LEU A 103 0.02 10.92 -6.58
N ASP A 104 0.14 11.51 -5.40
CA ASP A 104 0.19 12.97 -5.23
C ASP A 104 1.60 13.56 -5.24
N GLY A 105 2.63 12.73 -5.05
CA GLY A 105 4.03 13.17 -4.92
C GLY A 105 4.36 13.88 -3.60
N GLY A 106 3.43 13.90 -2.66
CA GLY A 106 3.61 14.46 -1.32
C GLY A 106 4.44 13.56 -0.40
N PRO A 107 4.70 14.02 0.84
CA PRO A 107 5.43 13.24 1.82
C PRO A 107 4.72 11.92 2.17
N ARG A 108 5.47 10.92 2.64
CA ARG A 108 4.88 9.72 3.23
C ARG A 108 4.01 10.09 4.45
N THR A 109 2.79 9.56 4.47
CA THR A 109 1.79 9.83 5.52
C THR A 109 2.02 9.03 6.80
N ALA A 110 2.81 7.96 6.74
CA ALA A 110 3.13 7.10 7.86
C ALA A 110 4.46 6.37 7.63
N SER A 111 5.05 5.87 8.71
CA SER A 111 6.19 4.95 8.67
C SER A 111 5.69 3.52 8.53
N CYS A 112 6.50 2.66 7.90
CA CYS A 112 6.20 1.25 7.72
C CYS A 112 7.44 0.40 8.02
N SER A 113 7.32 -0.57 8.93
CA SER A 113 8.41 -1.48 9.30
C SER A 113 7.96 -2.95 9.30
N ALA A 114 8.84 -3.84 8.89
CA ALA A 114 8.53 -5.28 8.83
C ALA A 114 8.54 -5.90 10.23
N LEU A 115 7.43 -6.54 10.64
CA LEU A 115 7.31 -7.28 11.90
C LEU A 115 7.82 -8.72 11.78
N SER A 116 7.77 -9.28 10.58
CA SER A 116 8.34 -10.57 10.19
C SER A 116 9.23 -10.41 8.96
N GLU A 117 9.90 -11.48 8.53
CA GLU A 117 10.35 -11.54 7.14
C GLU A 117 9.14 -11.39 6.22
N ALA A 118 9.28 -10.62 5.16
CA ALA A 118 8.18 -10.26 4.27
C ALA A 118 8.63 -10.26 2.81
N LYS A 119 7.67 -10.44 1.92
CA LYS A 119 7.83 -10.28 0.47
C LYS A 119 6.81 -9.30 -0.03
N VAL A 120 7.24 -8.32 -0.80
CA VAL A 120 6.35 -7.29 -1.34
C VAL A 120 6.55 -7.13 -2.84
N ALA A 121 5.49 -6.84 -3.58
CA ALA A 121 5.56 -6.39 -4.96
C ALA A 121 5.53 -4.86 -4.99
N ALA A 122 6.59 -4.26 -5.52
CA ALA A 122 6.73 -2.81 -5.65
C ALA A 122 6.33 -2.35 -7.05
N LEU A 123 5.51 -1.29 -7.11
CA LEU A 123 5.25 -0.52 -8.33
C LEU A 123 5.84 0.88 -8.16
N GLY A 124 6.81 1.23 -9.00
CA GLY A 124 7.44 2.54 -9.00
C GLY A 124 6.76 3.55 -9.91
N ARG A 125 6.97 4.85 -9.65
CA ARG A 125 6.44 5.97 -10.44
C ARG A 125 6.79 5.87 -11.92
N GLN A 126 8.03 5.52 -12.24
CA GLN A 126 8.46 5.33 -13.62
C GLN A 126 7.70 4.18 -14.29
N ALA A 127 7.50 3.06 -13.58
CA ALA A 127 6.75 1.91 -14.09
C ALA A 127 5.27 2.25 -14.28
N LEU A 128 4.67 3.02 -13.37
CA LEU A 128 3.31 3.55 -13.53
C LEU A 128 3.20 4.48 -14.76
N HIS A 129 4.17 5.37 -14.97
CA HIS A 129 4.20 6.20 -16.17
C HIS A 129 4.34 5.38 -17.45
N GLN A 130 5.18 4.33 -17.44
CA GLN A 130 5.29 3.42 -18.59
C GLN A 130 3.97 2.69 -18.85
N LEU A 131 3.30 2.19 -17.80
CA LEU A 131 1.99 1.56 -17.92
C LEU A 131 0.96 2.51 -18.52
N LEU A 132 0.94 3.80 -18.11
CA LEU A 132 0.07 4.82 -18.69
C LEU A 132 0.29 5.03 -20.20
N GLN A 133 1.51 4.86 -20.70
CA GLN A 133 1.82 5.01 -22.11
C GLN A 133 1.54 3.74 -22.92
N VAL A 134 1.87 2.58 -22.37
CA VAL A 134 1.78 1.29 -23.08
C VAL A 134 0.37 0.70 -23.00
N ASN A 135 -0.29 0.83 -21.85
CA ASN A 135 -1.60 0.26 -21.59
C ASN A 135 -2.48 1.20 -20.75
N PRO A 136 -3.00 2.28 -21.36
CA PRO A 136 -3.77 3.29 -20.66
C PRO A 136 -5.06 2.75 -20.02
N ALA A 137 -5.66 1.69 -20.58
CA ALA A 137 -6.85 1.06 -20.01
C ALA A 137 -6.54 0.40 -18.65
N VAL A 138 -5.48 -0.43 -18.59
CA VAL A 138 -5.03 -1.07 -17.33
C VAL A 138 -4.61 0.00 -16.32
N ALA A 139 -3.90 1.04 -16.76
CA ALA A 139 -3.51 2.14 -15.88
C ALA A 139 -4.74 2.86 -15.30
N ALA A 140 -5.76 3.15 -16.11
CA ALA A 140 -6.99 3.78 -15.67
C ALA A 140 -7.74 2.91 -14.66
N HIS A 141 -7.82 1.59 -14.89
CA HIS A 141 -8.42 0.65 -13.94
C HIS A 141 -7.67 0.64 -12.60
N LEU A 142 -6.33 0.64 -12.62
CA LEU A 142 -5.50 0.68 -11.42
C LEU A 142 -5.74 1.97 -10.63
N LEU A 143 -5.69 3.12 -11.31
CA LEU A 143 -5.90 4.42 -10.69
C LEU A 143 -7.32 4.55 -10.10
N ALA A 144 -8.34 4.11 -10.84
CA ALA A 144 -9.72 4.11 -10.37
C ALA A 144 -9.88 3.23 -9.11
N ALA A 145 -9.18 2.11 -9.07
CA ALA A 145 -9.23 1.21 -7.94
C ALA A 145 -8.50 1.75 -6.69
N LEU A 146 -7.32 2.33 -6.86
CA LEU A 146 -6.63 3.05 -5.78
C LEU A 146 -7.50 4.19 -5.25
N GLY A 147 -8.15 4.94 -6.15
CA GLY A 147 -9.09 6.00 -5.80
C GLY A 147 -10.26 5.50 -4.95
N ARG A 148 -10.90 4.39 -5.35
CA ARG A 148 -11.98 3.77 -4.57
C ARG A 148 -11.52 3.34 -3.18
N ARG A 149 -10.33 2.74 -3.07
CA ARG A 149 -9.74 2.33 -1.78
C ARG A 149 -9.55 3.52 -0.85
N MET A 150 -8.90 4.57 -1.34
CA MET A 150 -8.67 5.79 -0.55
C MET A 150 -10.00 6.43 -0.12
N ALA A 151 -10.99 6.50 -1.02
CA ALA A 151 -12.31 7.02 -0.69
C ALA A 151 -13.02 6.16 0.37
N GLY A 152 -12.83 4.84 0.37
CA GLY A 152 -13.33 3.94 1.42
C GLY A 152 -12.71 4.25 2.77
N ARG A 153 -11.38 4.35 2.83
CA ARG A 153 -10.63 4.71 4.06
C ARG A 153 -11.06 6.06 4.63
N ILE A 154 -11.30 7.06 3.79
CA ILE A 154 -11.78 8.38 4.22
C ILE A 154 -13.16 8.26 4.87
N ARG A 155 -14.11 7.54 4.24
CA ARG A 155 -15.45 7.34 4.80
C ARG A 155 -15.43 6.58 6.13
N GLU A 156 -14.55 5.59 6.27
CA GLU A 156 -14.37 4.86 7.52
C GLU A 156 -13.82 5.76 8.63
N LEU A 157 -12.82 6.59 8.32
CA LEU A 157 -12.27 7.57 9.26
C LEU A 157 -13.31 8.61 9.67
N ASP A 158 -14.10 9.14 8.72
CA ASP A 158 -15.19 10.08 9.01
C ASP A 158 -16.20 9.47 9.98
N ALA A 159 -16.62 8.22 9.74
CA ALA A 159 -17.55 7.50 10.63
C ALA A 159 -16.96 7.26 12.04
N GLN A 160 -15.65 6.97 12.14
CA GLN A 160 -14.97 6.83 13.43
C GLN A 160 -14.89 8.14 14.19
N LEU A 161 -14.64 9.26 13.49
CA LEU A 161 -14.62 10.59 14.09
C LEU A 161 -16.01 11.00 14.61
N GLU A 162 -17.06 10.74 13.83
CA GLU A 162 -18.44 10.99 14.26
C GLU A 162 -18.78 10.20 15.55
N MET A 163 -18.44 8.92 15.58
CA MET A 163 -18.62 8.06 16.76
C MET A 163 -17.85 8.59 17.99
N TYR A 164 -16.58 8.98 17.81
CA TYR A 164 -15.77 9.54 18.88
C TYR A 164 -16.37 10.84 19.43
N MET A 165 -16.82 11.74 18.56
CA MET A 165 -17.44 13.01 18.95
C MET A 165 -18.74 12.80 19.74
N GLN A 166 -19.55 11.79 19.40
CA GLN A 166 -20.73 11.41 20.17
C GLN A 166 -20.35 10.95 21.59
N LEU A 167 -19.38 10.05 21.71
CA LEU A 167 -18.92 9.53 23.01
C LEU A 167 -18.36 10.65 23.92
N VAL A 168 -17.57 11.57 23.37
CA VAL A 168 -17.02 12.70 24.14
C VAL A 168 -18.12 13.69 24.54
N GLY A 169 -19.08 13.96 23.64
CA GLY A 169 -20.23 14.81 23.93
C GLY A 169 -21.11 14.27 25.06
N GLU A 170 -21.31 12.96 25.13
CA GLU A 170 -22.06 12.31 26.21
C GLU A 170 -21.34 12.36 27.57
N GLN A 171 -20.00 12.33 27.58
CA GLN A 171 -19.23 12.46 28.82
C GLN A 171 -19.21 13.88 29.39
N GLN A 172 -19.45 14.92 28.57
CA GLN A 172 -19.54 16.32 29.02
C GLN A 172 -20.94 16.70 29.55
N GLN A 173 -21.96 15.85 29.37
CA GLN A 173 -23.33 16.07 29.84
C GLN A 173 -23.65 15.35 31.18
N ARG A 174 -22.67 14.70 31.80
CA ARG A 174 -22.75 14.10 33.14
C ARG A 174 -21.93 14.88 34.15
#